data_AF-A0A7L2FHW9-F1
#
_entry.id   AF-A0A7L2FHW9-F1
#
_cell.length_a   1.000
_cell.length_b   1.000
_cell.length_c   1.000
_cell.angle_alpha   90.00
_cell.angle_beta   90.00
_cell.angle_gamma   90.00
#
_symmetry.space_group_name_H-M   'P 1'
#
loop_
_entity.id
_entity.type
_entity.pdbx_description
1 polymer ?
#
loop_
_entity_poly.entity_id
_entity_poly.type
_entity_poly.pdbx_seq_one_letter_code
_entity_poly.pdbx_strand_id
1 'polypeptide(L)'
;MRYLRTSQDFLFTQLQYLPFSIKEHEISTLNQMSWLMKTAAIEMRVTSLNRQRSHTQRLLHLLLDDMPVKPYLADGEGGMEDESRSVSGFLHFDTASKVRRKILNILDSIDFSQDIPEPLQLDFFDRAQIEQVITNCEHKNARGQVVCNVKYVHRVLVAEVNALQGMAAIGQRPLLMEEINTILQYVVERNKLLQCLHAKRHALESWRQLVEIILTACPQDLIQAEDRQLIIRDLLQDVHDKILDDDAAQELMPVVAGAVFTLTAHLSQSLKTEQKQPLALSMAGQSQYVLMLDGSFTSSPGSESISMGFASVGDSSLHIILKKLLDFILKTGGGFQRVRTHLYGSLLYYLQIAQRPDEPDTLEAAKKTMWEHLTAPEDMFSKLQRENMATIESYGAALMEVVCRDACDGHEIGRMLALALLDHIVSVDKQQQWLLYLSNSGYLKVLVDSLADDDLALQSLLTPQPPLLKALYTYESKMAFLTRIAKSQQGALELLRSGVIVRLAQCQVYDMRPETDHQGMYAMRDPPVFIPAPVERYRQILLPALQLCQVILTSSMAQHLQAAGQVLQFLISHSDTIQAILRCQDVSAGSLQELASLTGIISKAALPG
;
A
#
# COMPACT_ATOMS: atom_id res chain seq x y z
N MET A 1 29.56 9.15 -10.12
CA MET A 1 28.81 10.27 -9.50
C MET A 1 29.65 11.52 -9.32
N ARG A 2 30.69 11.53 -8.47
CA ARG A 2 31.52 12.74 -8.23
C ARG A 2 32.04 13.39 -9.53
N TYR A 3 32.61 12.60 -10.44
CA TYR A 3 33.07 13.08 -11.76
C TYR A 3 31.94 13.70 -12.60
N LEU A 4 30.77 13.04 -12.68
CA LEU A 4 29.60 13.54 -13.43
C LEU A 4 29.07 14.87 -12.86
N ARG A 5 29.15 15.05 -11.54
CA ARG A 5 28.76 16.28 -10.84
C ARG A 5 29.75 17.42 -11.11
N THR A 6 31.04 17.15 -10.96
CA THR A 6 32.08 18.20 -10.97
C THR A 6 32.52 18.63 -12.36
N SER A 7 32.44 17.76 -13.35
CA SER A 7 33.11 17.99 -14.64
C SER A 7 32.19 18.53 -15.73
N GLN A 8 30.87 18.27 -15.68
CA GLN A 8 29.95 18.64 -16.78
C GLN A 8 28.55 19.06 -16.34
N ASP A 9 28.28 19.14 -15.03
CA ASP A 9 26.90 19.33 -14.50
C ASP A 9 25.89 18.40 -15.20
N PHE A 10 26.36 17.17 -15.49
CA PHE A 10 25.80 16.31 -16.53
C PHE A 10 24.32 16.04 -16.26
N LEU A 11 23.97 15.76 -15.02
CA LEU A 11 22.60 15.40 -14.65
C LEU A 11 21.65 16.59 -14.79
N PHE A 12 22.04 17.78 -14.36
CA PHE A 12 21.19 18.96 -14.51
C PHE A 12 20.93 19.27 -15.99
N THR A 13 21.98 19.27 -16.81
CA THR A 13 21.87 19.52 -18.25
C THR A 13 21.03 18.46 -18.96
N GLN A 14 21.27 17.17 -18.69
CA GLN A 14 20.54 16.09 -19.36
C GLN A 14 19.07 15.99 -18.92
N LEU A 15 18.77 16.24 -17.64
CA LEU A 15 17.39 16.20 -17.13
C LEU A 15 16.50 17.30 -17.74
N GLN A 16 17.08 18.43 -18.16
CA GLN A 16 16.32 19.48 -18.87
C GLN A 16 15.67 18.96 -20.15
N TYR A 17 16.30 18.00 -20.83
CA TYR A 17 15.83 17.45 -22.10
C TYR A 17 14.83 16.29 -21.94
N LEU A 18 14.53 15.84 -20.72
CA LEU A 18 13.46 14.85 -20.52
C LEU A 18 12.07 15.49 -20.71
N PRO A 19 11.08 14.78 -21.28
CA PRO A 19 11.19 13.47 -21.93
C PRO A 19 11.82 13.57 -23.34
N PHE A 20 12.54 12.53 -23.76
CA PHE A 20 13.07 12.45 -25.12
C PHE A 20 11.96 12.05 -26.10
N SER A 21 11.83 12.79 -27.21
CA SER A 21 10.79 12.51 -28.23
C SER A 21 11.43 12.05 -29.54
N ILE A 22 11.71 10.75 -29.64
CA ILE A 22 12.25 10.11 -30.85
C ILE A 22 11.37 8.90 -31.20
N LYS A 23 10.45 9.08 -32.15
CA LYS A 23 9.44 8.08 -32.54
C LYS A 23 10.04 6.85 -33.22
N GLU A 24 11.16 6.98 -33.93
CA GLU A 24 11.77 5.88 -34.69
C GLU A 24 12.45 4.81 -33.81
N HIS A 25 12.79 5.16 -32.57
CA HIS A 25 13.57 4.31 -31.66
C HIS A 25 12.98 4.24 -30.25
N GLU A 26 11.66 4.12 -30.14
CA GLU A 26 10.91 4.14 -28.87
C GLU A 26 11.54 3.28 -27.77
N ILE A 27 11.86 2.01 -28.05
CA ILE A 27 12.46 1.08 -27.08
C ILE A 27 13.81 1.61 -26.55
N SER A 28 14.66 2.12 -27.43
CA SER A 28 15.98 2.66 -27.04
C SER A 28 15.82 3.95 -26.25
N THR A 29 14.92 4.82 -26.68
CA THR A 29 14.59 6.10 -26.02
C THR A 29 14.10 5.87 -24.60
N LEU A 30 13.13 4.97 -24.40
CA LEU A 30 12.62 4.60 -23.07
C LEU A 30 13.73 4.06 -22.17
N ASN A 31 14.62 3.22 -22.69
CA ASN A 31 15.74 2.70 -21.92
C ASN A 31 16.75 3.79 -21.54
N GLN A 32 17.06 4.73 -22.43
CA GLN A 32 17.95 5.86 -22.12
C GLN A 32 17.35 6.76 -21.04
N MET A 33 16.06 7.10 -21.16
CA MET A 33 15.33 7.86 -20.13
C MET A 33 15.35 7.13 -18.78
N SER A 34 15.14 5.81 -18.79
CA SER A 34 15.18 4.96 -17.59
C SER A 34 16.50 5.10 -16.83
N TRP A 35 17.63 4.95 -17.54
CA TRP A 35 18.96 5.04 -16.92
C TRP A 35 19.28 6.45 -16.43
N LEU A 36 18.85 7.49 -17.15
CA LEU A 36 19.01 8.87 -16.71
C LEU A 36 18.22 9.13 -15.42
N MET A 37 16.95 8.70 -15.35
CA MET A 37 16.12 8.83 -14.14
C MET A 37 16.72 8.07 -12.94
N LYS A 38 17.19 6.83 -13.14
CA LYS A 38 17.87 6.06 -12.08
C LYS A 38 19.13 6.76 -11.59
N THR A 39 19.93 7.30 -12.50
CA THR A 39 21.14 8.04 -12.14
C THR A 39 20.82 9.31 -11.37
N ALA A 40 19.77 10.03 -11.76
CA ALA A 40 19.26 11.21 -11.04
C ALA A 40 18.77 10.83 -9.63
N ALA A 41 18.02 9.74 -9.49
CA ALA A 41 17.55 9.24 -8.19
C ALA A 41 18.73 8.90 -7.26
N ILE A 42 19.77 8.23 -7.77
CA ILE A 42 21.00 7.94 -7.01
C ILE A 42 21.68 9.25 -6.60
N GLU A 43 21.79 10.21 -7.51
CA GLU A 43 22.43 11.49 -7.22
C GLU A 43 21.71 12.25 -6.12
N MET A 44 20.38 12.40 -6.23
CA MET A 44 19.55 13.09 -5.25
C MET A 44 19.64 12.44 -3.88
N ARG A 45 19.66 11.09 -3.81
CA ARG A 45 19.86 10.37 -2.56
C ARG A 45 21.25 10.65 -1.97
N VAL A 46 22.30 10.59 -2.78
CA VAL A 46 23.69 10.84 -2.33
C VAL A 46 23.86 12.30 -1.88
N THR A 47 23.29 13.27 -2.58
CA THR A 47 23.42 14.69 -2.24
C THR A 47 22.61 15.03 -1.00
N SER A 48 21.44 14.43 -0.83
CA SER A 48 20.64 14.56 0.40
C SER A 48 21.35 13.98 1.62
N LEU A 49 21.88 12.74 1.51
CA LEU A 49 22.64 12.10 2.60
C LEU A 49 23.87 12.91 3.01
N ASN A 50 24.56 13.53 2.05
CA ASN A 50 25.72 14.39 2.29
C ASN A 50 25.34 15.84 2.67
N ARG A 51 24.06 16.13 2.92
CA ARG A 51 23.54 17.45 3.30
C ARG A 51 23.88 18.57 2.29
N GLN A 52 24.02 18.22 1.02
CA GLN A 52 24.25 19.17 -0.08
C GLN A 52 22.90 19.79 -0.51
N ARG A 53 22.36 20.68 0.32
CA ARG A 53 21.00 21.21 0.19
C ARG A 53 20.78 21.96 -1.12
N SER A 54 21.69 22.87 -1.50
CA SER A 54 21.58 23.67 -2.73
C SER A 54 21.53 22.81 -4.00
N HIS A 55 22.37 21.78 -4.07
CA HIS A 55 22.40 20.88 -5.23
C HIS A 55 21.13 20.02 -5.31
N THR A 56 20.69 19.48 -4.17
CA THR A 56 19.45 18.70 -4.09
C THR A 56 18.24 19.56 -4.48
N GLN A 57 18.17 20.78 -3.95
CA GLN A 57 17.14 21.77 -4.26
C GLN A 57 17.11 22.13 -5.75
N ARG A 58 18.28 22.33 -6.38
CA ARG A 58 18.38 22.62 -7.81
C ARG A 58 17.82 21.51 -8.70
N LEU A 59 18.13 20.24 -8.39
CA LEU A 59 17.58 19.10 -9.12
C LEU A 59 16.08 18.94 -8.87
N LEU A 60 15.62 19.24 -7.65
CA LEU A 60 14.22 19.15 -7.26
C LEU A 60 13.36 20.18 -7.99
N HIS A 61 13.79 21.45 -8.02
CA HIS A 61 13.12 22.51 -8.77
C HIS A 61 13.00 22.19 -10.26
N LEU A 62 14.05 21.61 -10.87
CA LEU A 62 13.99 21.19 -12.27
C LEU A 62 12.89 20.14 -12.55
N LEU A 63 12.59 19.28 -11.57
CA LEU A 63 11.61 18.21 -11.71
C LEU A 63 10.19 18.62 -11.31
N LEU A 64 10.06 19.53 -10.34
CA LEU A 64 8.79 19.86 -9.67
C LEU A 64 8.23 21.24 -9.99
N ASP A 65 9.04 22.22 -10.42
CA ASP A 65 8.55 23.57 -10.66
C ASP A 65 7.70 23.65 -11.95
N ASP A 66 6.67 24.50 -11.89
CA ASP A 66 5.77 24.80 -13.02
C ASP A 66 6.37 25.82 -14.01
N MET A 67 7.62 26.24 -13.81
CA MET A 67 8.32 27.23 -14.65
C MET A 67 9.54 26.60 -15.31
N PRO A 68 9.72 26.75 -16.63
CA PRO A 68 10.94 26.29 -17.29
C PRO A 68 12.11 27.12 -16.74
N VAL A 69 13.15 26.42 -16.24
CA VAL A 69 14.45 27.04 -16.01
C VAL A 69 14.89 27.59 -17.37
N LYS A 70 14.86 28.92 -17.54
CA LYS A 70 15.45 29.55 -18.72
C LYS A 70 16.90 29.08 -18.76
N PRO A 71 17.37 28.42 -19.83
CA PRO A 71 18.79 28.15 -19.95
C PRO A 71 19.45 29.53 -19.93
N TYR A 72 20.31 29.77 -18.94
CA TYR A 72 21.30 30.83 -19.06
C TYR A 72 22.17 30.45 -20.26
N LEU A 73 21.74 30.86 -21.45
CA LEU A 73 22.63 30.96 -22.58
C LEU A 73 23.71 31.94 -22.14
N ALA A 74 24.93 31.41 -22.07
CA ALA A 74 26.13 32.19 -21.89
C ALA A 74 26.16 33.29 -22.95
N ASP A 75 26.03 34.53 -22.51
CA ASP A 75 26.58 35.68 -23.22
C ASP A 75 26.83 36.82 -22.23
N GLY A 76 28.06 37.34 -22.26
CA GLY A 76 28.42 38.61 -21.63
C GLY A 76 29.23 38.50 -20.34
N GLU A 77 30.55 38.58 -20.47
CA GLU A 77 31.46 39.02 -19.41
C GLU A 77 30.97 40.32 -18.74
N GLY A 78 31.07 40.41 -17.41
CA GLY A 78 31.19 41.67 -16.70
C GLY A 78 30.30 41.84 -15.47
N GLY A 79 30.96 42.10 -14.33
CA GLY A 79 30.38 42.96 -13.30
C GLY A 79 29.74 42.26 -12.10
N MET A 80 30.55 42.12 -11.06
CA MET A 80 30.16 42.07 -9.66
C MET A 80 29.26 43.28 -9.33
N GLU A 81 28.04 43.07 -8.79
CA GLU A 81 27.38 43.92 -7.79
C GLU A 81 25.95 43.42 -7.42
N ASP A 82 25.83 43.06 -6.15
CA ASP A 82 24.79 43.35 -5.16
C ASP A 82 23.32 42.89 -5.20
N GLU A 83 22.94 42.50 -3.98
CA GLU A 83 21.63 42.19 -3.42
C GLU A 83 20.59 43.28 -3.72
N SER A 84 19.46 42.88 -4.32
CA SER A 84 18.18 43.61 -4.26
C SER A 84 17.05 42.72 -4.78
N ARG A 85 16.49 41.86 -3.92
CA ARG A 85 15.16 41.26 -4.16
C ARG A 85 14.11 42.38 -4.11
N SER A 86 13.85 42.99 -5.25
CA SER A 86 12.77 43.97 -5.41
C SER A 86 11.40 43.27 -5.38
N VAL A 87 10.60 43.68 -4.41
CA VAL A 87 9.21 43.29 -4.16
C VAL A 87 8.29 44.05 -5.14
N SER A 88 8.34 43.74 -6.43
CA SER A 88 7.42 44.33 -7.41
C SER A 88 7.08 43.38 -8.56
N GLY A 89 6.39 42.29 -8.21
CA GLY A 89 5.74 41.37 -9.16
C GLY A 89 4.32 41.01 -8.75
N PHE A 90 3.67 41.85 -7.94
CA PHE A 90 2.37 41.57 -7.31
C PHE A 90 1.17 41.68 -8.26
N LEU A 91 1.31 42.14 -9.52
CA LEU A 91 0.16 42.35 -10.41
C LEU A 91 0.45 42.04 -11.89
N HIS A 92 0.85 40.81 -12.19
CA HIS A 92 0.61 40.24 -13.52
C HIS A 92 -0.12 38.90 -13.38
N PHE A 93 -1.45 38.96 -13.47
CA PHE A 93 -2.28 37.82 -13.84
C PHE A 93 -2.02 37.53 -15.31
N ASP A 94 -0.85 36.96 -15.61
CA ASP A 94 -0.61 36.39 -16.92
C ASP A 94 -1.32 35.05 -16.97
N THR A 95 -2.26 34.96 -17.91
CA THR A 95 -2.90 33.72 -18.35
C THR A 95 -1.88 32.88 -19.13
N ALA A 96 -0.73 32.60 -18.51
CA ALA A 96 0.28 31.70 -19.02
C ALA A 96 -0.24 30.29 -18.77
N SER A 97 -0.38 29.50 -19.83
CA SER A 97 -0.64 28.06 -19.74
C SER A 97 0.30 27.46 -18.69
N LYS A 98 -0.22 26.96 -17.57
CA LYS A 98 0.59 26.32 -16.54
C LYS A 98 1.44 25.25 -17.22
N VAL A 99 2.76 25.42 -17.25
CA VAL A 99 3.65 24.41 -17.84
C VAL A 99 3.58 23.21 -16.92
N ARG A 100 3.12 22.08 -17.45
CA ARG A 100 2.98 20.86 -16.68
C ARG A 100 4.34 20.44 -16.12
N ARG A 101 4.37 20.07 -14.83
CA ARG A 101 5.60 19.69 -14.10
C ARG A 101 6.36 18.63 -14.86
N LYS A 102 7.69 18.71 -14.86
CA LYS A 102 8.53 17.80 -15.64
C LYS A 102 8.33 16.34 -15.23
N ILE A 103 8.17 16.06 -13.93
CA ILE A 103 7.88 14.70 -13.45
C ILE A 103 6.57 14.12 -14.02
N LEU A 104 5.55 14.96 -14.24
CA LEU A 104 4.28 14.58 -14.86
C LEU A 104 4.42 14.43 -16.38
N ASN A 105 5.16 15.33 -17.05
CA ASN A 105 5.46 15.19 -18.48
C ASN A 105 6.23 13.90 -18.80
N ILE A 106 7.14 13.48 -17.90
CA ILE A 106 7.83 12.19 -18.04
C ILE A 106 6.84 11.05 -17.96
N LEU A 107 5.89 11.09 -17.01
CA LEU A 107 4.85 10.08 -16.91
C LEU A 107 3.97 10.04 -18.17
N ASP A 108 3.61 11.19 -18.73
CA ASP A 108 2.82 11.26 -19.97
C ASP A 108 3.50 10.58 -21.14
N SER A 109 4.82 10.76 -21.25
CA SER A 109 5.61 10.17 -22.33
C SER A 109 5.73 8.64 -22.29
N ILE A 110 5.41 8.01 -21.15
CA ILE A 110 5.39 6.56 -21.01
C ILE A 110 3.99 6.07 -21.40
N ASP A 111 3.85 5.49 -22.58
CA ASP A 111 2.59 4.89 -23.01
C ASP A 111 2.31 3.58 -22.24
N PHE A 112 1.09 3.46 -21.70
CA PHE A 112 0.65 2.30 -20.93
C PHE A 112 -0.10 1.29 -21.80
N SER A 113 -0.64 1.73 -22.95
CA SER A 113 -1.33 0.86 -23.87
C SER A 113 -0.37 -0.15 -24.50
N GLN A 114 -0.84 -1.33 -24.88
CA GLN A 114 -0.02 -2.24 -25.66
C GLN A 114 -0.86 -3.13 -26.58
N ASP A 115 -0.70 -2.91 -27.88
CA ASP A 115 -1.31 -3.77 -28.90
C ASP A 115 -0.70 -5.17 -28.84
N ILE A 116 -1.58 -6.18 -28.76
CA ILE A 116 -1.23 -7.60 -28.78
C ILE A 116 -1.37 -8.09 -30.23
N PRO A 117 -0.32 -8.67 -30.84
CA PRO A 117 -0.39 -9.25 -32.17
C PRO A 117 -1.48 -10.32 -32.28
N GLU A 118 -2.16 -10.36 -33.43
CA GLU A 118 -3.17 -11.38 -33.70
C GLU A 118 -2.57 -12.79 -33.62
N PRO A 119 -3.36 -13.78 -33.17
CA PRO A 119 -2.88 -15.16 -33.11
C PRO A 119 -2.54 -15.69 -34.51
N LEU A 120 -1.44 -16.44 -34.60
CA LEU A 120 -1.03 -17.13 -35.83
C LEU A 120 -2.18 -17.96 -36.41
N GLN A 121 -2.54 -17.65 -37.66
CA GLN A 121 -3.37 -18.49 -38.51
C GLN A 121 -2.43 -19.33 -39.38
N LEU A 122 -2.48 -20.64 -39.20
CA LEU A 122 -1.61 -21.60 -39.88
C LEU A 122 -2.50 -22.61 -40.62
N ASP A 123 -2.15 -22.87 -41.87
CA ASP A 123 -2.82 -23.78 -42.80
C ASP A 123 -2.12 -25.15 -42.87
N PHE A 124 -0.80 -25.22 -42.66
CA PHE A 124 -0.05 -26.49 -42.76
C PHE A 124 0.61 -26.94 -41.45
N PHE A 125 1.13 -26.01 -40.64
CA PHE A 125 1.68 -26.35 -39.31
C PHE A 125 0.62 -26.39 -38.22
N ASP A 126 0.76 -27.32 -37.27
CA ASP A 126 -0.05 -27.31 -36.06
C ASP A 126 0.37 -26.20 -35.10
N ARG A 127 -0.58 -25.36 -34.70
CA ARG A 127 -0.33 -24.20 -33.84
C ARG A 127 0.25 -24.57 -32.48
N ALA A 128 -0.19 -25.68 -31.87
CA ALA A 128 0.30 -26.07 -30.55
C ALA A 128 1.78 -26.52 -30.62
N GLN A 129 2.14 -27.26 -31.67
CA GLN A 129 3.53 -27.66 -31.91
C GLN A 129 4.44 -26.46 -32.20
N ILE A 130 3.98 -25.48 -32.99
CA ILE A 130 4.76 -24.27 -33.27
C ILE A 130 4.98 -23.45 -32.01
N GLU A 131 3.98 -23.27 -31.16
CA GLU A 131 4.16 -22.60 -29.87
C GLU A 131 5.18 -23.33 -28.99
N GLN A 132 5.16 -24.67 -28.96
CA GLN A 132 6.16 -25.45 -28.22
C GLN A 132 7.58 -25.24 -28.78
N VAL A 133 7.74 -25.21 -30.10
CA VAL A 133 9.02 -24.91 -30.76
C VAL A 133 9.49 -23.49 -30.39
N ILE A 134 8.61 -22.49 -30.42
CA ILE A 134 8.92 -21.11 -30.05
C ILE A 134 9.41 -21.06 -28.60
N THR A 135 8.70 -21.67 -27.66
CA THR A 135 9.08 -21.73 -26.25
C THR A 135 10.43 -22.44 -26.04
N ASN A 136 10.68 -23.55 -26.74
CA ASN A 136 11.98 -24.25 -26.69
C ASN A 136 13.14 -23.41 -27.25
N CYS A 137 12.83 -22.42 -28.08
CA CYS A 137 13.81 -21.49 -28.65
C CYS A 137 13.97 -20.18 -27.84
N GLU A 138 13.26 -20.03 -26.72
CA GLU A 138 13.38 -18.88 -25.83
C GLU A 138 14.65 -18.95 -24.97
N HIS A 139 15.32 -17.81 -24.80
CA HIS A 139 16.48 -17.69 -23.92
C HIS A 139 16.52 -16.30 -23.28
N LYS A 140 17.21 -16.18 -22.15
CA LYS A 140 17.46 -14.89 -21.52
C LYS A 140 18.61 -14.19 -22.22
N ASN A 141 18.38 -12.98 -22.71
CA ASN A 141 19.44 -12.15 -23.28
C ASN A 141 20.35 -11.56 -22.19
N ALA A 142 21.40 -10.84 -22.59
CA ALA A 142 22.35 -10.19 -21.66
C ALA A 142 21.69 -9.17 -20.70
N ARG A 143 20.47 -8.71 -21.01
CA ARG A 143 19.66 -7.80 -20.18
C ARG A 143 18.68 -8.56 -19.28
N GLY A 144 18.71 -9.90 -19.27
CA GLY A 144 17.81 -10.76 -18.51
C GLY A 144 16.41 -10.94 -19.10
N GLN A 145 16.15 -10.41 -20.30
CA GLN A 145 14.85 -10.50 -20.97
C GLN A 145 14.71 -11.83 -21.71
N VAL A 146 13.54 -12.46 -21.60
CA VAL A 146 13.22 -13.65 -22.38
C VAL A 146 12.92 -13.23 -23.82
N VAL A 147 13.71 -13.73 -24.77
CA VAL A 147 13.53 -13.48 -26.21
C VAL A 147 13.68 -14.79 -26.97
N CYS A 148 12.88 -14.98 -28.00
CA CYS A 148 12.96 -16.15 -28.87
C CYS A 148 14.08 -15.97 -29.91
N ASN A 149 14.94 -16.98 -30.09
CA ASN A 149 16.00 -16.94 -31.09
C ASN A 149 15.44 -17.24 -32.48
N VAL A 150 15.09 -16.20 -33.24
CA VAL A 150 14.54 -16.28 -34.61
C VAL A 150 15.40 -17.15 -35.54
N LYS A 151 16.73 -17.04 -35.45
CA LYS A 151 17.65 -17.82 -36.29
C LYS A 151 17.58 -19.31 -35.96
N TYR A 152 17.38 -19.64 -34.68
CA TYR A 152 17.27 -21.02 -34.24
C TYR A 152 15.90 -21.62 -34.63
N VAL A 153 14.81 -20.86 -34.46
CA VAL A 153 13.47 -21.26 -34.94
C VAL A 153 13.50 -21.57 -36.44
N HIS A 154 14.07 -20.69 -37.26
CA HIS A 154 14.19 -20.93 -38.71
C HIS A 154 14.96 -22.22 -39.01
N ARG A 155 16.06 -22.50 -38.29
CA ARG A 155 16.85 -23.73 -38.48
C ARG A 155 16.04 -24.98 -38.13
N VAL A 156 15.29 -24.96 -37.04
CA VAL A 156 14.44 -26.08 -36.62
C VAL A 156 13.35 -26.34 -37.66
N LEU A 157 12.60 -25.32 -38.06
CA LEU A 157 11.50 -25.46 -39.01
C LEU A 157 11.98 -25.91 -40.40
N VAL A 158 13.09 -25.35 -40.90
CA VAL A 158 13.67 -25.77 -42.19
C VAL A 158 14.21 -27.19 -42.13
N ALA A 159 14.76 -27.62 -40.98
CA ALA A 159 15.21 -29.00 -40.81
C ALA A 159 14.03 -29.99 -40.89
N GLU A 160 12.89 -29.67 -40.26
CA GLU A 160 11.67 -30.48 -40.35
C GLU A 160 11.13 -30.56 -41.79
N VAL A 161 11.05 -29.44 -42.50
CA VAL A 161 10.61 -29.44 -43.92
C VAL A 161 11.59 -30.21 -44.82
N ASN A 162 12.88 -30.25 -44.49
CA ASN A 162 13.87 -31.06 -45.21
C ASN A 162 13.77 -32.56 -44.90
N ALA A 163 13.24 -32.93 -43.73
CA ALA A 163 13.06 -34.31 -43.33
C ALA A 163 11.85 -34.97 -44.00
N LEU A 164 10.89 -34.19 -44.51
CA LEU A 164 9.73 -34.69 -45.25
C LEU A 164 10.15 -35.36 -46.57
N GLN A 165 9.91 -36.66 -46.71
CA GLN A 165 10.20 -37.45 -47.90
C GLN A 165 8.89 -37.83 -48.63
N GLY A 166 8.74 -37.49 -49.92
CA GLY A 166 7.61 -37.90 -50.76
C GLY A 166 7.27 -36.94 -51.91
N MET A 167 6.76 -37.45 -53.04
CA MET A 167 6.38 -36.65 -54.22
C MET A 167 5.33 -35.57 -53.92
N ALA A 168 4.39 -35.83 -52.99
CA ALA A 168 3.40 -34.85 -52.53
C ALA A 168 4.01 -33.74 -51.67
N ALA A 169 5.04 -34.05 -50.87
CA ALA A 169 5.74 -33.09 -50.02
C ALA A 169 6.62 -32.12 -50.84
N ILE A 170 7.14 -32.55 -51.99
CA ILE A 170 7.94 -31.69 -52.90
C ILE A 170 7.08 -30.57 -53.51
N GLY A 171 5.82 -30.85 -53.85
CA GLY A 171 4.91 -29.85 -54.42
C GLY A 171 4.40 -28.81 -53.42
N GLN A 172 4.29 -29.17 -52.14
CA GLN A 172 3.83 -28.28 -51.05
C GLN A 172 4.97 -27.50 -50.38
N ARG A 173 6.23 -27.87 -50.67
CA ARG A 173 7.42 -27.21 -50.14
C ARG A 173 7.45 -25.67 -50.25
N PRO A 174 7.09 -25.03 -51.37
CA PRO A 174 7.07 -23.56 -51.43
C PRO A 174 6.05 -22.94 -50.46
N LEU A 175 4.89 -23.58 -50.28
CA LEU A 175 3.83 -23.12 -49.36
C LEU A 175 4.26 -23.27 -47.90
N LEU A 176 4.93 -24.38 -47.55
CA LEU A 176 5.53 -24.56 -46.22
C LEU A 176 6.60 -23.51 -45.91
N MET A 177 7.43 -23.15 -46.90
CA MET A 177 8.45 -22.12 -46.72
C MET A 177 7.85 -20.71 -46.59
N GLU A 178 6.73 -20.44 -47.26
CA GLU A 178 5.96 -19.21 -47.07
C GLU A 178 5.37 -19.15 -45.65
N GLU A 179 4.77 -20.23 -45.17
CA GLU A 179 4.24 -20.30 -43.81
C GLU A 179 5.34 -20.19 -42.74
N ILE A 180 6.53 -20.76 -42.98
CA ILE A 180 7.71 -20.52 -42.12
C ILE A 180 8.04 -19.02 -42.04
N ASN A 181 7.99 -18.28 -43.15
CA ASN A 181 8.23 -16.84 -43.13
C ASN A 181 7.18 -16.10 -42.28
N THR A 182 5.91 -16.50 -42.37
CA THR A 182 4.83 -15.96 -41.52
C THR A 182 5.11 -16.24 -40.03
N ILE A 183 5.51 -17.46 -39.68
CA ILE A 183 5.90 -17.82 -38.31
C ILE A 183 7.08 -16.97 -37.84
N LEU A 184 8.11 -16.77 -38.68
CA LEU A 184 9.26 -15.94 -38.31
C LEU A 184 8.91 -14.47 -38.13
N GLN A 185 8.04 -13.92 -38.97
CA GLN A 185 7.52 -12.55 -38.82
C GLN A 185 6.79 -12.41 -37.49
N TYR A 186 5.90 -13.35 -37.17
CA TYR A 186 5.22 -13.38 -35.87
C TYR A 186 6.18 -13.45 -34.69
N VAL A 187 7.23 -14.28 -34.75
CA VAL A 187 8.23 -14.37 -33.68
C VAL A 187 9.01 -13.05 -33.53
N VAL A 188 9.31 -12.36 -34.63
CA VAL A 188 9.94 -11.03 -34.60
C VAL A 188 9.03 -10.00 -33.94
N GLU A 189 7.75 -9.98 -34.29
CA GLU A 189 6.74 -9.09 -33.70
C GLU A 189 6.53 -9.37 -32.21
N ARG A 190 6.41 -10.65 -31.81
CA ARG A 190 6.35 -11.07 -30.41
C ARG A 190 7.59 -10.65 -29.62
N ASN A 191 8.79 -10.79 -30.20
CA ASN A 191 10.01 -10.31 -29.57
C ASN A 191 10.02 -8.78 -29.41
N LYS A 192 9.54 -8.03 -30.41
CA LYS A 192 9.43 -6.56 -30.34
C LYS A 192 8.44 -6.16 -29.25
N LEU A 193 7.29 -6.83 -29.14
CA LEU A 193 6.30 -6.66 -28.08
C LEU A 193 6.93 -6.85 -26.69
N LEU A 194 7.59 -7.99 -26.45
CA LEU A 194 8.22 -8.28 -25.16
C LEU A 194 9.31 -7.26 -24.80
N GLN A 195 10.09 -6.82 -25.78
CA GLN A 195 11.10 -5.77 -25.58
C GLN A 195 10.47 -4.40 -25.27
N CYS A 196 9.36 -4.07 -25.93
CA CYS A 196 8.58 -2.86 -25.68
C CYS A 196 8.01 -2.84 -24.27
N LEU A 197 7.28 -3.90 -23.88
CA LEU A 197 6.73 -4.08 -22.53
C LEU A 197 7.80 -3.97 -21.45
N HIS A 198 8.97 -4.60 -21.68
CA HIS A 198 10.09 -4.45 -20.76
C HIS A 198 10.60 -3.01 -20.69
N ALA A 199 10.74 -2.31 -21.83
CA ALA A 199 11.21 -0.93 -21.84
C ALA A 199 10.22 0.02 -21.15
N LYS A 200 8.91 -0.14 -21.40
CA LYS A 200 7.82 0.57 -20.70
C LYS A 200 7.87 0.33 -19.19
N ARG A 201 7.95 -0.93 -18.77
CA ARG A 201 8.10 -1.32 -17.36
C ARG A 201 9.36 -0.74 -16.73
N HIS A 202 10.48 -0.77 -17.43
CA HIS A 202 11.76 -0.24 -16.95
C HIS A 202 11.71 1.28 -16.78
N ALA A 203 11.10 2.00 -17.73
CA ALA A 203 10.90 3.44 -17.65
C ALA A 203 9.98 3.81 -16.47
N LEU A 204 8.87 3.11 -16.33
CA LEU A 204 7.93 3.35 -15.24
C LEU A 204 8.53 3.03 -13.86
N GLU A 205 9.29 1.96 -13.73
CA GLU A 205 9.99 1.63 -12.47
C GLU A 205 11.07 2.68 -12.14
N SER A 206 11.76 3.20 -13.15
CA SER A 206 12.76 4.26 -12.97
C SER A 206 12.12 5.58 -12.56
N TRP A 207 10.95 5.90 -13.13
CA TRP A 207 10.13 7.04 -12.72
C TRP A 207 9.62 6.87 -11.29
N ARG A 208 9.07 5.69 -10.94
CA ARG A 208 8.61 5.36 -9.58
C ARG A 208 9.73 5.54 -8.55
N GLN A 209 10.92 5.02 -8.83
CA GLN A 209 12.09 5.17 -7.96
C GLN A 209 12.51 6.62 -7.78
N LEU A 210 12.47 7.43 -8.85
CA LEU A 210 12.77 8.86 -8.76
C LEU A 210 11.76 9.59 -7.86
N VAL A 211 10.46 9.33 -8.03
CA VAL A 211 9.39 9.87 -7.17
C VAL A 211 9.57 9.42 -5.71
N GLU A 212 9.87 8.14 -5.48
CA GLU A 212 10.13 7.60 -4.15
C GLU A 212 11.30 8.31 -3.46
N ILE A 213 12.42 8.55 -4.16
CA ILE A 213 13.56 9.30 -3.61
C ILE A 213 13.20 10.77 -3.33
N ILE A 214 12.42 11.41 -4.20
CA ILE A 214 11.92 12.77 -3.98
C ILE A 214 11.13 12.84 -2.67
N LEU A 215 10.24 11.88 -2.41
CA LEU A 215 9.35 11.92 -1.25
C LEU A 215 10.00 11.42 0.05
N THR A 216 10.89 10.43 -0.03
CA THR A 216 11.49 9.77 1.15
C THR A 216 12.83 10.35 1.58
N ALA A 217 13.70 10.67 0.62
CA ALA A 217 15.10 10.96 0.91
C ALA A 217 15.41 12.46 0.89
N CYS A 218 14.65 13.28 0.17
CA CYS A 218 14.88 14.72 0.13
C CYS A 218 14.39 15.39 1.42
N PRO A 219 15.11 16.41 1.95
CA PRO A 219 14.68 17.13 3.15
C PRO A 219 13.27 17.71 2.98
N GLN A 220 12.41 17.52 3.98
CA GLN A 220 10.99 17.92 3.91
C GLN A 220 10.81 19.42 3.71
N ASP A 221 11.69 20.25 4.26
CA ASP A 221 11.61 21.72 4.13
C ASP A 221 12.03 22.25 2.74
N LEU A 222 12.34 21.40 1.77
CA LEU A 222 12.63 21.83 0.39
C LEU A 222 11.37 22.01 -0.46
N ILE A 223 10.26 21.38 -0.08
CA ILE A 223 8.97 21.49 -0.77
C ILE A 223 7.97 21.99 0.26
N GLN A 224 7.21 23.03 -0.07
CA GLN A 224 6.13 23.48 0.82
C GLN A 224 5.10 22.36 1.00
N ALA A 225 4.50 22.27 2.19
CA ALA A 225 3.62 21.16 2.53
C ALA A 225 2.39 21.11 1.60
N GLU A 226 1.80 22.26 1.28
CA GLU A 226 0.69 22.40 0.32
C GLU A 226 1.09 21.93 -1.09
N ASP A 227 2.20 22.42 -1.63
CA ASP A 227 2.72 22.02 -2.95
C ASP A 227 3.00 20.51 -3.00
N ARG A 228 3.57 19.95 -1.93
CA ARG A 228 3.83 18.51 -1.82
C ARG A 228 2.54 17.71 -1.90
N GLN A 229 1.48 18.13 -1.21
CA GLN A 229 0.18 17.47 -1.27
C GLN A 229 -0.44 17.55 -2.66
N LEU A 230 -0.38 18.73 -3.31
CA LEU A 230 -0.88 18.93 -4.67
C LEU A 230 -0.14 18.03 -5.67
N ILE A 231 1.19 18.01 -5.63
CA ILE A 231 2.02 17.16 -6.49
C ILE A 231 1.67 15.68 -6.30
N ILE A 232 1.52 15.21 -5.07
CA ILE A 232 1.17 13.81 -4.80
C ILE A 232 -0.23 13.48 -5.34
N ARG A 233 -1.21 14.38 -5.18
CA ARG A 233 -2.58 14.18 -5.69
C ARG A 233 -2.61 14.16 -7.22
N ASP A 234 -1.87 15.04 -7.88
CA ASP A 234 -1.76 15.07 -9.35
C ASP A 234 -1.12 13.77 -9.86
N LEU A 235 0.00 13.35 -9.26
CA LEU A 235 0.67 12.08 -9.59
C LEU A 235 -0.26 10.87 -9.40
N LEU A 236 -1.03 10.82 -8.31
CA LEU A 236 -1.99 9.75 -8.06
C LEU A 236 -3.10 9.73 -9.11
N GLN A 237 -3.66 10.89 -9.46
CA GLN A 237 -4.74 10.95 -10.44
C GLN A 237 -4.28 10.50 -11.82
N ASP A 238 -3.13 11.00 -12.28
CA ASP A 238 -2.59 10.71 -13.61
C ASP A 238 -2.15 9.26 -13.76
N VAL A 239 -1.49 8.68 -12.74
CA VAL A 239 -1.11 7.27 -12.74
C VAL A 239 -2.35 6.37 -12.77
N HIS A 240 -3.39 6.73 -12.01
CA HIS A 240 -4.64 5.97 -12.02
C HIS A 240 -5.34 6.06 -13.38
N ASP A 241 -5.44 7.26 -13.99
CA ASP A 241 -6.08 7.41 -15.31
C ASP A 241 -5.42 6.51 -16.36
N LYS A 242 -4.08 6.45 -16.37
CA LYS A 242 -3.34 5.64 -17.34
C LYS A 242 -3.46 4.13 -17.12
N ILE A 243 -3.60 3.65 -15.89
CA ILE A 243 -3.74 2.20 -15.62
C ILE A 243 -5.18 1.72 -15.67
N LEU A 244 -6.14 2.61 -15.45
CA LEU A 244 -7.57 2.30 -15.51
C LEU A 244 -8.08 2.24 -16.96
N ASP A 245 -7.37 2.82 -17.92
CA ASP A 245 -7.60 2.65 -19.35
C ASP A 245 -7.61 1.16 -19.77
N ASP A 246 -8.63 0.73 -20.53
CA ASP A 246 -8.87 -0.68 -20.87
C ASP A 246 -7.72 -1.30 -21.70
N ASP A 247 -6.99 -0.48 -22.46
CA ASP A 247 -5.87 -0.93 -23.29
C ASP A 247 -4.55 -1.02 -22.51
N ALA A 248 -4.55 -0.63 -21.22
CA ALA A 248 -3.35 -0.62 -20.39
C ALA A 248 -2.77 -2.02 -20.15
N ALA A 249 -1.47 -2.17 -20.42
CA ALA A 249 -0.74 -3.43 -20.27
C ALA A 249 -0.71 -3.91 -18.81
N GLN A 250 -1.18 -5.14 -18.58
CA GLN A 250 -1.28 -5.74 -17.25
C GLN A 250 0.09 -5.91 -16.57
N GLU A 251 1.17 -6.04 -17.36
CA GLU A 251 2.56 -6.15 -16.87
C GLU A 251 3.03 -4.90 -16.13
N LEU A 252 2.37 -3.75 -16.32
CA LEU A 252 2.68 -2.48 -15.66
C LEU A 252 1.97 -2.35 -14.29
N MET A 253 0.87 -3.07 -14.06
CA MET A 253 0.07 -2.99 -12.82
C MET A 253 0.90 -3.14 -11.54
N PRO A 254 1.89 -4.05 -11.41
CA PRO A 254 2.69 -4.17 -10.20
C PRO A 254 3.52 -2.91 -9.88
N VAL A 255 4.07 -2.25 -10.91
CA VAL A 255 4.86 -1.02 -10.73
C VAL A 255 3.95 0.13 -10.35
N VAL A 256 2.78 0.23 -11.01
CA VAL A 256 1.76 1.25 -10.71
C VAL A 256 1.24 1.09 -9.28
N ALA A 257 0.86 -0.12 -8.85
CA ALA A 257 0.36 -0.34 -7.50
C ALA A 257 1.41 -0.01 -6.43
N GLY A 258 2.69 -0.30 -6.68
CA GLY A 258 3.79 0.14 -5.83
C GLY A 258 3.92 1.67 -5.76
N ALA A 259 3.75 2.38 -6.89
CA ALA A 259 3.77 3.84 -6.93
C ALA A 259 2.60 4.44 -6.14
N VAL A 260 1.38 3.92 -6.36
CA VAL A 260 0.16 4.34 -5.64
C VAL A 260 0.31 4.13 -4.14
N PHE A 261 0.89 3.01 -3.70
CA PHE A 261 1.18 2.75 -2.29
C PHE A 261 2.09 3.80 -1.67
N THR A 262 3.25 4.07 -2.29
CA THR A 262 4.20 5.07 -1.81
C THR A 262 3.58 6.47 -1.79
N LEU A 263 2.88 6.86 -2.85
CA LEU A 263 2.24 8.16 -2.97
C LEU A 263 1.17 8.36 -1.89
N THR A 264 0.26 7.40 -1.71
CA THR A 264 -0.82 7.49 -0.72
C THR A 264 -0.30 7.45 0.71
N ALA A 265 0.76 6.68 0.99
CA ALA A 265 1.44 6.68 2.28
C ALA A 265 2.01 8.07 2.62
N HIS A 266 2.68 8.71 1.66
CA HIS A 266 3.22 10.06 1.85
C HIS A 266 2.14 11.14 1.90
N LEU A 267 1.03 10.99 1.15
CA LEU A 267 -0.12 11.88 1.27
C LEU A 267 -0.68 11.86 2.70
N SER A 268 -0.92 10.66 3.23
CA SER A 268 -1.41 10.44 4.59
C SER A 268 -0.45 11.02 5.63
N GLN A 269 0.87 10.80 5.47
CA GLN A 269 1.88 11.35 6.36
C GLN A 269 1.96 12.88 6.31
N SER A 270 1.90 13.48 5.11
CA SER A 270 1.95 14.94 4.93
C SER A 270 0.76 15.61 5.60
N LEU A 271 -0.45 15.07 5.44
CA LEU A 271 -1.66 15.58 6.09
C LEU A 271 -1.60 15.43 7.63
N LYS A 272 -1.11 14.30 8.14
CA LYS A 272 -0.92 14.10 9.59
C LYS A 272 0.14 15.01 10.21
N THR A 273 1.15 15.40 9.44
CA THR A 273 2.23 16.27 9.94
C THR A 273 1.76 17.72 10.07
N GLU A 274 1.00 18.22 9.09
CA GLU A 274 0.36 19.54 9.21
C GLU A 274 -0.61 19.59 10.38
N GLN A 275 -1.37 18.53 10.65
CA GLN A 275 -2.28 18.46 11.81
C GLN A 275 -1.55 18.58 13.16
N LYS A 276 -0.28 18.14 13.27
CA LYS A 276 0.52 18.20 14.51
C LYS A 276 1.24 19.53 14.72
N GLN A 277 1.59 20.25 13.65
CA GLN A 277 2.33 21.51 13.72
C GLN A 277 1.62 22.71 14.38
N PRO A 278 0.27 22.87 14.38
CA PRO A 278 -0.37 24.02 15.02
C PRO A 278 -0.21 24.05 16.55
N LEU A 279 0.14 22.92 17.19
CA LEU A 279 0.31 22.85 18.65
C LEU A 279 1.70 23.27 19.14
N ALA A 280 2.74 23.25 18.30
CA ALA A 280 4.13 23.46 18.74
C ALA A 280 4.67 24.88 18.51
N LEU A 281 4.14 25.62 17.52
CA LEU A 281 4.69 26.92 17.11
C LEU A 281 3.94 28.13 17.67
N SER A 282 2.78 27.94 18.32
CA SER A 282 2.07 29.06 18.97
C SER A 282 2.75 29.59 20.24
N MET A 283 3.85 28.97 20.69
CA MET A 283 4.61 29.39 21.88
C MET A 283 5.90 30.16 21.57
N ALA A 284 6.24 30.38 20.29
CA ALA A 284 7.49 31.06 19.93
C ALA A 284 7.28 32.10 18.83
N GLY A 285 6.91 33.31 19.24
CA GLY A 285 7.29 34.53 18.53
C GLY A 285 6.31 35.05 17.49
N GLN A 286 5.09 35.39 17.88
CA GLN A 286 4.37 36.53 17.29
C GLN A 286 3.67 37.35 18.38
N SER A 287 3.84 38.66 18.27
CA SER A 287 3.50 39.68 19.26
C SER A 287 2.03 39.66 19.69
N GLN A 288 1.79 39.23 20.93
CA GLN A 288 0.51 39.27 21.63
C GLN A 288 0.02 40.70 21.95
N TYR A 289 0.75 41.75 21.55
CA TYR A 289 0.42 43.15 21.85
C TYR A 289 -0.40 43.86 20.76
N VAL A 290 -0.53 43.31 19.54
CA VAL A 290 -1.22 44.01 18.43
C VAL A 290 -2.73 43.69 18.38
N LEU A 291 -3.16 42.55 18.91
CA LEU A 291 -4.59 42.14 18.93
C LEU A 291 -5.41 42.79 20.06
N MET A 292 -4.80 43.61 20.92
CA MET A 292 -5.50 44.22 22.07
C MET A 292 -6.18 45.56 21.73
N LEU A 293 -6.08 46.04 20.48
CA LEU A 293 -6.63 47.34 20.06
C LEU A 293 -7.90 47.27 19.21
N ASP A 294 -8.32 46.08 18.75
CA ASP A 294 -9.60 45.92 18.05
C ASP A 294 -10.64 45.28 18.99
N GLY A 295 -11.47 46.13 19.59
CA GLY A 295 -12.49 45.78 20.58
C GLY A 295 -13.69 45.02 20.00
N SER A 296 -13.49 43.81 19.46
CA SER A 296 -14.56 42.91 19.06
C SER A 296 -14.57 41.65 19.93
N PHE A 297 -15.35 41.69 21.01
CA PHE A 297 -15.67 40.51 21.83
C PHE A 297 -16.70 39.62 21.13
N THR A 298 -16.31 38.87 20.10
CA THR A 298 -17.04 37.68 19.65
C THR A 298 -16.14 36.78 18.78
N SER A 299 -15.37 35.89 19.39
CA SER A 299 -15.04 34.54 18.89
C SER A 299 -13.89 33.95 19.71
N SER A 300 -14.06 32.69 20.13
CA SER A 300 -12.98 31.91 20.73
C SER A 300 -11.98 31.52 19.63
N PRO A 301 -10.67 31.76 19.77
CA PRO A 301 -9.67 31.50 18.74
C PRO A 301 -9.28 30.01 18.61
N GLY A 302 -10.19 29.09 18.97
CA GLY A 302 -9.93 27.64 18.95
C GLY A 302 -10.42 26.89 17.72
N SER A 303 -11.22 27.52 16.84
CA SER A 303 -11.92 26.82 15.75
C SER A 303 -11.50 27.23 14.33
N GLU A 304 -10.95 28.43 14.14
CA GLU A 304 -10.61 28.93 12.80
C GLU A 304 -9.28 28.39 12.25
N SER A 305 -8.34 27.96 13.10
CA SER A 305 -7.02 27.47 12.66
C SER A 305 -7.03 26.03 12.13
N ILE A 306 -7.97 25.18 12.57
CA ILE A 306 -8.17 23.83 12.04
C ILE A 306 -8.78 23.90 10.62
N SER A 307 -9.46 25.01 10.30
CA SER A 307 -10.17 25.22 9.04
C SER A 307 -9.21 25.38 7.84
N MET A 308 -8.00 25.89 8.04
CA MET A 308 -7.08 26.20 6.92
C MET A 308 -6.47 24.96 6.24
N GLY A 309 -6.24 23.86 6.96
CA GLY A 309 -5.57 22.66 6.39
C GLY A 309 -6.48 21.75 5.55
N PHE A 310 -7.81 21.83 5.74
CA PHE A 310 -8.79 21.05 5.01
C PHE A 310 -9.49 21.84 3.88
N ALA A 311 -9.64 23.17 4.03
CA ALA A 311 -10.65 23.91 3.29
C ALA A 311 -10.29 24.38 1.87
N SER A 312 -9.04 24.35 1.39
CA SER A 312 -8.74 25.03 0.11
C SER A 312 -8.87 24.17 -1.15
N VAL A 313 -8.52 22.87 -1.15
CA VAL A 313 -8.51 22.01 -2.38
C VAL A 313 -8.81 20.51 -2.07
N GLY A 314 -9.23 20.21 -0.85
CA GLY A 314 -9.10 18.90 -0.19
C GLY A 314 -10.03 17.77 -0.63
N ASP A 315 -11.35 17.98 -0.55
CA ASP A 315 -12.31 16.86 -0.48
C ASP A 315 -12.56 16.18 -1.83
N SER A 316 -12.81 16.94 -2.90
CA SER A 316 -13.19 16.39 -4.20
C SER A 316 -12.09 15.54 -4.83
N SER A 317 -10.83 15.99 -4.75
CA SER A 317 -9.68 15.25 -5.27
C SER A 317 -9.40 13.97 -4.48
N LEU A 318 -9.59 13.98 -3.16
CA LEU A 318 -9.47 12.78 -2.32
C LEU A 318 -10.54 11.75 -2.68
N HIS A 319 -11.79 12.16 -2.88
CA HIS A 319 -12.85 11.24 -3.31
C HIS A 319 -12.59 10.63 -4.70
N ILE A 320 -12.04 11.42 -5.63
CA ILE A 320 -11.63 10.89 -6.95
C ILE A 320 -10.53 9.84 -6.79
N ILE A 321 -9.54 10.10 -5.93
CA ILE A 321 -8.47 9.14 -5.62
C ILE A 321 -9.05 7.85 -5.01
N LEU A 322 -10.00 7.95 -4.07
CA LEU A 322 -10.66 6.78 -3.49
C LEU A 322 -11.38 5.95 -4.57
N LYS A 323 -12.20 6.58 -5.41
CA LYS A 323 -12.92 5.89 -6.49
C LYS A 323 -11.95 5.17 -7.43
N LYS A 324 -10.94 5.90 -7.94
CA LYS A 324 -9.92 5.33 -8.83
C LYS A 324 -9.14 4.18 -8.17
N LEU A 325 -8.88 4.26 -6.87
CA LEU A 325 -8.23 3.18 -6.12
C LEU A 325 -9.13 1.93 -6.01
N LEU A 326 -10.44 2.11 -5.77
CA LEU A 326 -11.41 1.02 -5.72
C LEU A 326 -11.62 0.40 -7.11
N ASP A 327 -11.72 1.22 -8.16
CA ASP A 327 -11.75 0.78 -9.55
C ASP A 327 -10.51 -0.06 -9.89
N PHE A 328 -9.33 0.37 -9.43
CA PHE A 328 -8.09 -0.35 -9.67
C PHE A 328 -8.08 -1.70 -8.94
N ILE A 329 -8.60 -1.77 -7.71
CA ILE A 329 -8.77 -3.06 -7.00
C ILE A 329 -9.67 -3.99 -7.81
N LEU A 330 -10.79 -3.51 -8.35
CA LEU A 330 -11.72 -4.34 -9.12
C LEU A 330 -11.19 -4.75 -10.50
N LYS A 331 -10.38 -3.89 -11.14
CA LYS A 331 -9.71 -4.21 -12.41
C LYS A 331 -8.71 -5.37 -12.25
N THR A 332 -8.19 -5.59 -11.05
CA THR A 332 -7.26 -6.71 -10.81
C THR A 332 -8.01 -8.05 -10.74
N GLY A 333 -7.85 -8.88 -11.77
CA GLY A 333 -8.37 -10.26 -11.78
C GLY A 333 -7.73 -11.18 -10.73
N GLY A 334 -8.18 -12.43 -10.64
CA GLY A 334 -7.75 -13.39 -9.60
C GLY A 334 -6.23 -13.59 -9.47
N GLY A 335 -5.48 -13.48 -10.57
CA GLY A 335 -4.02 -13.69 -10.62
C GLY A 335 -3.16 -12.58 -9.98
N PHE A 336 -3.74 -11.43 -9.62
CA PHE A 336 -2.98 -10.25 -9.19
C PHE A 336 -3.01 -9.98 -7.67
N GLN A 337 -3.04 -11.03 -6.84
CA GLN A 337 -3.08 -10.90 -5.37
C GLN A 337 -1.97 -9.99 -4.79
N ARG A 338 -0.74 -10.06 -5.32
CA ARG A 338 0.38 -9.21 -4.88
C ARG A 338 0.22 -7.74 -5.25
N VAL A 339 -0.48 -7.45 -6.35
CA VAL A 339 -0.84 -6.09 -6.75
C VAL A 339 -1.86 -5.56 -5.75
N ARG A 340 -2.91 -6.34 -5.46
CA ARG A 340 -3.94 -5.98 -4.46
C ARG A 340 -3.38 -5.74 -3.06
N THR A 341 -2.30 -6.40 -2.67
CA THR A 341 -1.62 -6.12 -1.40
C THR A 341 -1.16 -4.67 -1.30
N HIS A 342 -0.55 -4.14 -2.36
CA HIS A 342 -0.17 -2.73 -2.40
C HIS A 342 -1.43 -1.84 -2.37
N LEU A 343 -2.48 -2.20 -3.11
CA LEU A 343 -3.72 -1.42 -3.16
C LEU A 343 -4.49 -1.39 -1.83
N TYR A 344 -4.56 -2.52 -1.11
CA TYR A 344 -5.13 -2.57 0.24
C TYR A 344 -4.32 -1.72 1.21
N GLY A 345 -2.98 -1.77 1.13
CA GLY A 345 -2.11 -0.87 1.87
C GLY A 345 -2.38 0.61 1.56
N SER A 346 -2.52 0.96 0.27
CA SER A 346 -2.89 2.30 -0.17
C SER A 346 -4.24 2.73 0.40
N LEU A 347 -5.24 1.84 0.35
CA LEU A 347 -6.59 2.13 0.81
C LEU A 347 -6.61 2.33 2.33
N LEU A 348 -5.86 1.52 3.09
CA LEU A 348 -5.66 1.72 4.51
C LEU A 348 -5.02 3.09 4.82
N TYR A 349 -3.95 3.46 4.12
CA TYR A 349 -3.33 4.78 4.30
C TYR A 349 -4.27 5.94 3.96
N TYR A 350 -5.08 5.78 2.91
CA TYR A 350 -6.11 6.74 2.55
C TYR A 350 -7.18 6.86 3.64
N LEU A 351 -7.72 5.74 4.13
CA LEU A 351 -8.76 5.72 5.15
C LEU A 351 -8.26 6.29 6.49
N GLN A 352 -6.98 6.15 6.79
CA GLN A 352 -6.34 6.82 7.92
C GLN A 352 -6.31 8.35 7.84
N ILE A 353 -6.52 8.96 6.66
CA ILE A 353 -6.63 10.43 6.52
C ILE A 353 -7.91 10.93 7.20
N ALA A 354 -8.98 10.13 7.14
CA ALA A 354 -10.27 10.45 7.76
C ALA A 354 -10.34 10.05 9.24
N GLN A 355 -9.28 9.45 9.81
CA GLN A 355 -9.21 9.12 11.22
C GLN A 355 -8.81 10.34 12.04
N ARG A 356 -9.49 10.56 13.16
CA ARG A 356 -9.08 11.56 14.14
C ARG A 356 -7.68 11.21 14.69
N PRO A 357 -6.81 12.20 14.95
CA PRO A 357 -5.62 11.98 15.75
C PRO A 357 -6.04 11.39 17.11
N ASP A 358 -5.44 10.28 17.54
CA ASP A 358 -5.78 9.62 18.80
C ASP A 358 -5.79 10.62 19.97
N GLU A 359 -6.98 11.01 20.44
CA GLU A 359 -7.13 11.58 21.77
C GLU A 359 -7.15 10.42 22.77
N PRO A 360 -6.38 10.49 23.87
CA PRO A 360 -6.43 9.46 24.88
C PRO A 360 -7.84 9.39 25.46
N ASP A 361 -8.44 8.19 25.46
CA ASP A 361 -9.73 7.87 26.08
C ASP A 361 -9.69 8.23 27.58
N THR A 362 -9.97 9.49 27.88
CA THR A 362 -10.11 10.02 29.23
C THR A 362 -11.59 10.18 29.52
N LEU A 363 -12.01 9.82 30.74
CA LEU A 363 -13.39 9.96 31.22
C LEU A 363 -13.96 11.40 31.09
N GLU A 364 -13.09 12.41 30.94
CA GLU A 364 -13.43 13.82 30.66
C GLU A 364 -13.89 14.05 29.20
N ALA A 365 -13.28 13.35 28.22
CA ALA A 365 -13.70 13.41 26.82
C ALA A 365 -15.10 12.81 26.62
N ALA A 366 -15.40 11.69 27.30
CA ALA A 366 -16.72 11.06 27.28
C ALA A 366 -17.86 11.94 27.86
N LYS A 367 -17.55 12.89 28.75
CA LYS A 367 -18.54 13.82 29.32
C LYS A 367 -18.75 15.09 28.49
N LYS A 368 -17.72 15.56 27.77
CA LYS A 368 -17.84 16.70 26.84
C LYS A 368 -18.59 16.35 25.55
N THR A 369 -18.37 15.13 25.05
CA THR A 369 -18.88 14.66 23.74
C THR A 369 -20.40 14.70 23.60
N MET A 370 -21.21 14.29 24.59
CA MET A 370 -22.64 14.06 24.32
C MET A 370 -23.46 15.35 24.10
N TRP A 371 -23.19 16.44 24.82
CA TRP A 371 -23.95 17.70 24.68
C TRP A 371 -23.36 18.63 23.61
N GLU A 372 -22.03 18.63 23.44
CA GLU A 372 -21.34 19.34 22.36
C GLU A 372 -21.58 18.67 20.99
N HIS A 373 -21.65 17.34 20.87
CA HIS A 373 -21.96 16.70 19.57
C HIS A 373 -23.40 16.91 19.07
N LEU A 374 -24.34 17.25 19.95
CA LEU A 374 -25.72 17.53 19.56
C LEU A 374 -25.92 18.96 19.05
N THR A 375 -24.97 19.87 19.33
CA THR A 375 -25.08 21.31 19.03
C THR A 375 -23.93 21.86 18.18
N ALA A 376 -22.79 21.17 18.10
CA ALA A 376 -21.66 21.56 17.28
C ALA A 376 -21.86 21.19 15.80
N PRO A 377 -21.37 22.01 14.85
CA PRO A 377 -21.32 21.64 13.45
C PRO A 377 -20.53 20.35 13.27
N GLU A 378 -20.94 19.56 12.27
CA GLU A 378 -20.35 18.26 12.02
C GLU A 378 -18.84 18.36 11.76
N ASP A 379 -18.06 17.57 12.49
CA ASP A 379 -16.61 17.51 12.34
C ASP A 379 -16.22 17.01 10.94
N MET A 380 -15.29 17.72 10.28
CA MET A 380 -14.78 17.43 8.93
C MET A 380 -14.30 15.98 8.78
N PHE A 381 -13.66 15.41 9.82
CA PHE A 381 -13.21 14.02 9.80
C PHE A 381 -14.38 13.03 9.76
N SER A 382 -15.43 13.31 10.55
CA SER A 382 -16.64 12.48 10.56
C SER A 382 -17.40 12.58 9.24
N LYS A 383 -17.41 13.77 8.62
CA LYS A 383 -17.98 13.99 7.30
C LYS A 383 -17.24 13.20 6.22
N LEU A 384 -15.92 13.36 6.14
CA LEU A 384 -15.07 12.63 5.18
C LEU A 384 -15.18 11.11 5.37
N GLN A 385 -15.21 10.64 6.62
CA GLN A 385 -15.40 9.21 6.93
C GLN A 385 -16.75 8.70 6.42
N ARG A 386 -17.84 9.47 6.59
CA ARG A 386 -19.16 9.10 6.06
C ARG A 386 -19.16 9.06 4.53
N GLU A 387 -18.60 10.07 3.88
CA GLU A 387 -18.54 10.15 2.41
C GLU A 387 -17.67 9.04 1.81
N ASN A 388 -16.56 8.69 2.47
CA ASN A 388 -15.73 7.55 2.11
C ASN A 388 -16.52 6.24 2.23
N MET A 389 -17.27 6.04 3.32
CA MET A 389 -18.10 4.84 3.49
C MET A 389 -19.20 4.75 2.42
N ALA A 390 -19.90 5.85 2.14
CA ALA A 390 -20.91 5.89 1.08
C ALA A 390 -20.31 5.54 -0.30
N THR A 391 -19.07 5.97 -0.57
CA THR A 391 -18.35 5.61 -1.78
C THR A 391 -18.03 4.11 -1.79
N ILE A 392 -17.51 3.54 -0.70
CA ILE A 392 -17.20 2.11 -0.57
C ILE A 392 -18.46 1.24 -0.75
N GLU A 393 -19.56 1.63 -0.11
CA GLU A 393 -20.85 0.93 -0.22
C GLU A 393 -21.39 0.92 -1.66
N SER A 394 -21.13 1.97 -2.44
CA SER A 394 -21.59 2.05 -3.84
C SER A 394 -21.00 0.97 -4.77
N TYR A 395 -19.85 0.39 -4.42
CA TYR A 395 -19.24 -0.73 -5.16
C TYR A 395 -19.88 -2.09 -4.83
N GLY A 396 -20.63 -2.17 -3.73
CA GLY A 396 -21.44 -3.32 -3.35
C GLY A 396 -20.69 -4.65 -3.30
N ALA A 397 -21.37 -5.72 -3.73
CA ALA A 397 -20.91 -7.10 -3.57
C ALA A 397 -19.59 -7.42 -4.29
N ALA A 398 -19.28 -6.75 -5.41
CA ALA A 398 -18.04 -7.01 -6.16
C ALA A 398 -16.79 -6.69 -5.32
N LEU A 399 -16.80 -5.55 -4.62
CA LEU A 399 -15.71 -5.18 -3.72
C LEU A 399 -15.68 -6.09 -2.50
N MET A 400 -16.84 -6.37 -1.90
CA MET A 400 -16.96 -7.27 -0.76
C MET A 400 -16.38 -8.66 -1.08
N GLU A 401 -16.73 -9.23 -2.24
CA GLU A 401 -16.24 -10.55 -2.67
C GLU A 401 -14.71 -10.57 -2.80
N VAL A 402 -14.13 -9.59 -3.50
CA VAL A 402 -12.68 -9.53 -3.75
C VAL A 402 -11.91 -9.42 -2.43
N VAL A 403 -12.34 -8.56 -1.51
CA VAL A 403 -11.68 -8.38 -0.21
C VAL A 403 -11.86 -9.60 0.69
N CYS A 404 -13.07 -10.17 0.77
CA CYS A 404 -13.34 -11.35 1.61
C CYS A 404 -12.61 -12.59 1.11
N ARG A 405 -12.56 -12.80 -0.21
CA ARG A 405 -11.80 -13.89 -0.82
C ARG A 405 -10.31 -13.76 -0.54
N ASP A 406 -9.73 -12.56 -0.71
CA ASP A 406 -8.32 -12.33 -0.40
C ASP A 406 -8.00 -12.44 1.10
N ALA A 407 -8.97 -12.14 1.99
CA ALA A 407 -8.83 -12.36 3.43
C ALA A 407 -8.80 -13.85 3.82
N CYS A 408 -9.49 -14.72 3.06
CA CYS A 408 -9.51 -16.17 3.29
C CYS A 408 -8.34 -16.89 2.60
N ASP A 409 -8.17 -16.65 1.29
CA ASP A 409 -7.31 -17.44 0.39
C ASP A 409 -6.10 -16.67 -0.17
N GLY A 410 -5.85 -15.44 0.30
CA GLY A 410 -4.69 -14.67 -0.13
C GLY A 410 -3.36 -15.28 0.35
N HIS A 411 -2.26 -14.93 -0.31
CA HIS A 411 -0.94 -15.06 0.31
C HIS A 411 -0.85 -14.26 1.64
N GLU A 412 0.13 -14.58 2.48
CA GLU A 412 0.17 -14.18 3.90
C GLU A 412 0.06 -12.67 4.11
N ILE A 413 0.81 -11.86 3.36
CA ILE A 413 0.77 -10.39 3.47
C ILE A 413 -0.56 -9.83 2.95
N GLY A 414 -1.09 -10.40 1.86
CA GLY A 414 -2.38 -10.02 1.29
C GLY A 414 -3.53 -10.28 2.27
N ARG A 415 -3.55 -11.45 2.94
CA ARG A 415 -4.54 -11.79 3.97
C ARG A 415 -4.51 -10.81 5.13
N MET A 416 -3.31 -10.51 5.64
CA MET A 416 -3.10 -9.54 6.72
C MET A 416 -3.70 -8.17 6.37
N LEU A 417 -3.41 -7.63 5.18
CA LEU A 417 -3.92 -6.33 4.76
C LEU A 417 -5.41 -6.34 4.44
N ALA A 418 -5.94 -7.42 3.87
CA ALA A 418 -7.37 -7.58 3.62
C ALA A 418 -8.16 -7.64 4.94
N LEU A 419 -7.66 -8.36 5.95
CA LEU A 419 -8.24 -8.42 7.29
C LEU A 419 -8.19 -7.06 8.00
N ALA A 420 -7.07 -6.33 7.90
CA ALA A 420 -6.96 -4.97 8.44
C ALA A 420 -7.93 -3.99 7.74
N LEU A 421 -8.12 -4.15 6.43
CA LEU A 421 -9.10 -3.35 5.68
C LEU A 421 -10.53 -3.67 6.13
N LEU A 422 -10.87 -4.96 6.29
CA LEU A 422 -12.17 -5.37 6.81
C LEU A 422 -12.40 -4.87 8.24
N ASP A 423 -11.39 -4.91 9.12
CA ASP A 423 -11.47 -4.32 10.48
C ASP A 423 -11.84 -2.84 10.42
N HIS A 424 -11.16 -2.08 9.56
CA HIS A 424 -11.46 -0.66 9.40
C HIS A 424 -12.87 -0.44 8.86
N ILE A 425 -13.26 -1.12 7.77
CA ILE A 425 -14.58 -0.94 7.14
C ILE A 425 -15.70 -1.31 8.13
N VAL A 426 -15.62 -2.46 8.79
CA VAL A 426 -16.63 -2.89 9.77
C VAL A 426 -16.71 -1.94 10.97
N SER A 427 -15.61 -1.27 11.33
CA SER A 427 -15.62 -0.29 12.43
C SER A 427 -16.47 0.96 12.13
N VAL A 428 -16.69 1.25 10.85
CA VAL A 428 -17.40 2.46 10.38
C VAL A 428 -18.77 2.09 9.77
N ASP A 429 -18.99 0.82 9.42
CA ASP A 429 -20.24 0.31 8.84
C ASP A 429 -21.40 0.31 9.86
N LYS A 430 -22.13 1.41 9.88
CA LYS A 430 -23.30 1.60 10.76
C LYS A 430 -24.48 0.71 10.36
N GLN A 431 -24.58 0.32 9.08
CA GLN A 431 -25.68 -0.48 8.57
C GLN A 431 -25.44 -2.00 8.70
N GLN A 432 -24.23 -2.39 9.09
CA GLN A 432 -23.80 -3.79 9.24
C GLN A 432 -23.94 -4.59 7.93
N GLN A 433 -23.88 -3.93 6.77
CA GLN A 433 -23.97 -4.59 5.46
C GLN A 433 -22.81 -5.57 5.23
N TRP A 434 -21.60 -5.18 5.63
CA TRP A 434 -20.41 -6.02 5.50
C TRP A 434 -20.49 -7.25 6.40
N LEU A 435 -20.96 -7.08 7.64
CA LEU A 435 -21.18 -8.19 8.56
C LEU A 435 -22.21 -9.19 8.00
N LEU A 436 -23.33 -8.67 7.49
CA LEU A 436 -24.38 -9.50 6.87
C LEU A 436 -23.84 -10.27 5.67
N TYR A 437 -23.08 -9.62 4.79
CA TYR A 437 -22.47 -10.27 3.63
C TYR A 437 -21.47 -11.36 4.05
N LEU A 438 -20.59 -11.07 5.01
CA LEU A 438 -19.58 -12.00 5.53
C LEU A 438 -20.21 -13.26 6.13
N SER A 439 -21.29 -13.12 6.90
CA SER A 439 -22.00 -14.25 7.49
C SER A 439 -22.76 -15.05 6.43
N ASN A 440 -23.59 -14.38 5.61
CA ASN A 440 -24.44 -15.06 4.63
C ASN A 440 -23.65 -15.76 3.51
N SER A 441 -22.49 -15.21 3.14
CA SER A 441 -21.62 -15.79 2.11
C SER A 441 -20.65 -16.84 2.68
N GLY A 442 -20.67 -17.09 3.99
CA GLY A 442 -19.85 -18.12 4.65
C GLY A 442 -18.39 -17.73 4.93
N TYR A 443 -17.94 -16.55 4.52
CA TYR A 443 -16.56 -16.07 4.77
C TYR A 443 -16.23 -15.99 6.25
N LEU A 444 -17.18 -15.55 7.10
CA LEU A 444 -16.96 -15.50 8.55
C LEU A 444 -16.65 -16.89 9.12
N LYS A 445 -17.37 -17.91 8.65
CA LYS A 445 -17.16 -19.29 9.07
C LYS A 445 -15.82 -19.84 8.59
N VAL A 446 -15.44 -19.57 7.34
CA VAL A 446 -14.12 -19.95 6.79
C VAL A 446 -12.99 -19.33 7.62
N LEU A 447 -13.10 -18.04 7.96
CA LEU A 447 -12.11 -17.37 8.80
C LEU A 447 -12.00 -18.00 10.18
N VAL A 448 -13.13 -18.34 10.82
CA VAL A 448 -13.15 -19.02 12.13
C VAL A 448 -12.57 -20.43 12.03
N ASP A 449 -12.95 -21.21 11.02
CA ASP A 449 -12.47 -22.58 10.84
C ASP A 449 -10.95 -22.62 10.56
N SER A 450 -10.42 -21.61 9.87
CA SER A 450 -8.98 -21.48 9.58
C SER A 450 -8.11 -21.20 10.82
N LEU A 451 -8.69 -20.95 12.01
CA LEU A 451 -7.92 -20.85 13.26
C LEU A 451 -7.22 -22.18 13.61
N ALA A 452 -7.75 -23.31 13.14
CA ALA A 452 -7.11 -24.61 13.32
C ALA A 452 -5.77 -24.70 12.55
N ASP A 453 -5.70 -24.12 11.35
CA ASP A 453 -4.46 -24.07 10.57
C ASP A 453 -3.46 -23.08 11.19
N ASP A 454 -3.95 -21.96 11.75
CA ASP A 454 -3.11 -21.02 12.49
C ASP A 454 -2.49 -21.69 13.71
N ASP A 455 -3.22 -22.52 14.46
CA ASP A 455 -2.72 -23.18 15.68
C ASP A 455 -1.40 -23.92 15.43
N LEU A 456 -1.34 -24.75 14.38
CA LEU A 456 -0.13 -25.48 14.00
C LEU A 456 1.04 -24.53 13.67
N ALA A 457 0.75 -23.46 12.92
CA ALA A 457 1.77 -22.48 12.55
C ALA A 457 2.27 -21.70 13.79
N LEU A 458 1.38 -21.32 14.70
CA LEU A 458 1.69 -20.55 15.90
C LEU A 458 2.49 -21.37 16.93
N GLN A 459 2.22 -22.67 17.07
CA GLN A 459 3.04 -23.56 17.90
C GLN A 459 4.52 -23.55 17.47
N SER A 460 4.80 -23.55 16.16
CA SER A 460 6.16 -23.48 15.64
C SER A 460 6.87 -22.16 16.01
N LEU A 461 6.10 -21.09 16.24
CA LEU A 461 6.59 -19.77 16.65
C LEU A 461 6.86 -19.66 18.15
N LEU A 462 6.63 -20.67 18.97
CA LEU A 462 7.01 -20.64 20.39
C LEU A 462 8.38 -21.25 20.66
N THR A 463 9.00 -21.82 19.63
CA THR A 463 10.37 -22.34 19.71
C THR A 463 11.42 -21.24 19.91
N PRO A 464 12.58 -21.53 20.51
CA PRO A 464 13.65 -20.55 20.71
C PRO A 464 14.16 -19.91 19.41
N GLN A 465 14.09 -20.65 18.29
CA GLN A 465 14.45 -20.17 16.96
C GLN A 465 13.24 -20.26 16.03
N PRO A 466 12.37 -19.24 15.99
CA PRO A 466 11.17 -19.30 15.16
C PRO A 466 11.49 -19.17 13.67
N PRO A 467 10.60 -19.69 12.81
CA PRO A 467 10.52 -19.23 11.42
C PRO A 467 10.08 -17.75 11.34
N LEU A 468 9.88 -17.24 10.12
CA LEU A 468 9.39 -15.87 9.91
C LEU A 468 8.04 -15.64 10.61
N LEU A 469 7.90 -14.51 11.32
CA LEU A 469 6.71 -14.14 12.12
C LEU A 469 5.44 -13.81 11.28
N LYS A 470 5.41 -14.15 9.98
CA LYS A 470 4.28 -13.85 9.09
C LYS A 470 2.97 -14.46 9.58
N ALA A 471 3.03 -15.69 10.11
CA ALA A 471 1.87 -16.37 10.68
C ALA A 471 1.34 -15.64 11.93
N LEU A 472 2.23 -15.10 12.77
CA LEU A 472 1.84 -14.30 13.94
C LEU A 472 1.08 -13.05 13.52
N TYR A 473 1.61 -12.27 12.58
CA TYR A 473 0.95 -11.04 12.13
C TYR A 473 -0.38 -11.28 11.41
N THR A 474 -0.49 -12.42 10.71
CA THR A 474 -1.76 -12.84 10.09
C THR A 474 -2.79 -13.21 11.16
N TYR A 475 -2.38 -13.96 12.19
CA TYR A 475 -3.23 -14.28 13.34
C TYR A 475 -3.65 -13.02 14.12
N GLU A 476 -2.73 -12.10 14.41
CA GLU A 476 -3.03 -10.85 15.09
C GLU A 476 -4.10 -10.05 14.32
N SER A 477 -3.94 -9.94 12.99
CA SER A 477 -4.92 -9.24 12.14
C SER A 477 -6.27 -9.95 12.12
N LYS A 478 -6.29 -11.29 12.10
CA LYS A 478 -7.51 -12.09 12.16
C LYS A 478 -8.22 -11.91 13.49
N MET A 479 -7.51 -11.99 14.61
CA MET A 479 -8.08 -11.83 15.95
C MET A 479 -8.54 -10.40 16.22
N ALA A 480 -7.83 -9.39 15.70
CA ALA A 480 -8.28 -8.00 15.74
C ALA A 480 -9.62 -7.83 15.00
N PHE A 481 -9.72 -8.38 13.79
CA PHE A 481 -10.95 -8.36 13.01
C PHE A 481 -12.12 -9.12 13.66
N LEU A 482 -11.89 -10.32 14.20
CA LEU A 482 -12.93 -11.06 14.93
C LEU A 482 -13.37 -10.29 16.18
N THR A 483 -12.43 -9.66 16.88
CA THR A 483 -12.73 -8.82 18.05
C THR A 483 -13.53 -7.58 17.67
N ARG A 484 -13.27 -6.99 16.49
CA ARG A 484 -14.06 -5.90 15.93
C ARG A 484 -15.51 -6.29 15.70
N ILE A 485 -15.73 -7.44 15.05
CA ILE A 485 -17.08 -7.99 14.83
C ILE A 485 -17.77 -8.20 16.19
N ALA A 486 -17.06 -8.75 17.17
CA ALA A 486 -17.61 -9.00 18.50
C ALA A 486 -18.04 -7.73 19.26
N LYS A 487 -17.61 -6.52 18.85
CA LYS A 487 -18.06 -5.27 19.49
C LYS A 487 -19.52 -4.94 19.23
N SER A 488 -20.14 -5.49 18.18
CA SER A 488 -21.58 -5.36 17.95
C SER A 488 -22.33 -6.57 18.52
N GLN A 489 -23.55 -6.36 19.02
CA GLN A 489 -24.37 -7.45 19.55
C GLN A 489 -24.64 -8.52 18.49
N GLN A 490 -24.98 -8.09 17.26
CA GLN A 490 -25.19 -9.01 16.14
C GLN A 490 -23.91 -9.76 15.75
N GLY A 491 -22.76 -9.08 15.70
CA GLY A 491 -21.50 -9.71 15.37
C GLY A 491 -21.05 -10.75 16.41
N ALA A 492 -21.24 -10.46 17.70
CA ALA A 492 -20.98 -11.44 18.76
C ALA A 492 -21.84 -12.70 18.62
N LEU A 493 -23.13 -12.54 18.29
CA LEU A 493 -24.04 -13.66 18.02
C LEU A 493 -23.59 -14.50 16.81
N GLU A 494 -23.23 -13.85 15.70
CA GLU A 494 -22.76 -14.53 14.49
C GLU A 494 -21.43 -15.28 14.72
N LEU A 495 -20.54 -14.74 15.55
CA LEU A 495 -19.30 -15.40 15.95
C LEU A 495 -19.54 -16.63 16.83
N LEU A 496 -20.47 -16.54 17.79
CA LEU A 496 -20.88 -17.68 18.61
C LEU A 496 -21.52 -18.79 17.77
N ARG A 497 -22.35 -18.41 16.78
CA ARG A 497 -22.95 -19.35 15.81
C ARG A 497 -21.90 -20.00 14.90
N SER A 498 -20.88 -19.23 14.52
CA SER A 498 -19.74 -19.73 13.74
C SER A 498 -18.80 -20.63 14.56
N GLY A 499 -18.98 -20.69 15.88
CA GLY A 499 -18.21 -21.57 16.76
C GLY A 499 -16.82 -21.06 17.11
N VAL A 500 -16.61 -19.73 17.12
CA VAL A 500 -15.26 -19.17 17.35
C VAL A 500 -14.65 -19.61 18.67
N ILE A 501 -15.42 -19.63 19.76
CA ILE A 501 -14.92 -20.05 21.08
C ILE A 501 -14.59 -21.55 21.09
N VAL A 502 -15.38 -22.35 20.38
CA VAL A 502 -15.13 -23.79 20.24
C VAL A 502 -13.83 -24.03 19.48
N ARG A 503 -13.55 -23.27 18.42
CA ARG A 503 -12.27 -23.34 17.70
C ARG A 503 -11.10 -22.93 18.57
N LEU A 504 -11.21 -21.84 19.32
CA LEU A 504 -10.16 -21.42 20.27
C LEU A 504 -9.89 -22.49 21.34
N ALA A 505 -10.93 -23.16 21.85
CA ALA A 505 -10.79 -24.23 22.84
C ALA A 505 -10.08 -25.49 22.30
N GLN A 506 -9.97 -25.63 20.98
CA GLN A 506 -9.26 -26.74 20.34
C GLN A 506 -7.78 -26.43 20.07
N CYS A 507 -7.39 -25.15 20.10
CA CYS A 507 -6.03 -24.70 19.78
C CYS A 507 -5.06 -25.09 20.90
N GLN A 508 -4.04 -25.89 20.57
CA GLN A 508 -3.05 -26.37 21.53
C GLN A 508 -1.99 -25.32 21.87
N VAL A 509 -1.82 -24.28 21.04
CA VAL A 509 -0.84 -23.22 21.26
C VAL A 509 -1.02 -22.51 22.60
N TYR A 510 -2.25 -22.45 23.13
CA TYR A 510 -2.51 -21.82 24.42
C TYR A 510 -1.90 -22.59 25.60
N ASP A 511 -1.70 -23.90 25.47
CA ASP A 511 -1.08 -24.74 26.52
C ASP A 511 0.46 -24.79 26.45
N MET A 512 1.05 -24.17 25.43
CA MET A 512 2.50 -24.15 25.19
C MET A 512 3.19 -22.98 25.90
N ARG A 513 2.79 -22.67 27.15
CA ARG A 513 3.38 -21.56 27.92
C ARG A 513 4.90 -21.79 28.10
N PRO A 514 5.77 -20.87 27.65
CA PRO A 514 7.21 -21.04 27.85
C PRO A 514 7.59 -20.98 29.34
N GLU A 515 8.52 -21.83 29.76
CA GLU A 515 9.08 -21.81 31.12
C GLU A 515 9.85 -20.49 31.36
N THR A 516 9.56 -19.82 32.47
CA THR A 516 10.31 -18.62 32.89
C THR A 516 11.62 -19.05 33.52
N ASP A 517 12.70 -19.10 32.75
CA ASP A 517 14.05 -19.35 33.27
C ASP A 517 14.49 -18.22 34.22
N HIS A 518 14.26 -18.40 35.52
CA HIS A 518 14.76 -17.49 36.56
C HIS A 518 16.30 -17.58 36.74
N GLN A 519 16.99 -18.50 36.06
CA GLN A 519 18.44 -18.73 36.18
C GLN A 519 19.29 -18.13 35.04
N GLY A 520 18.66 -17.40 34.10
CA GLY A 520 19.31 -16.85 32.91
C GLY A 520 20.04 -15.51 33.06
N MET A 521 20.30 -15.00 34.27
CA MET A 521 21.03 -13.73 34.48
C MET A 521 22.48 -13.71 33.90
N TYR A 522 22.96 -14.82 33.34
CA TYR A 522 24.30 -14.96 32.75
C TYR A 522 24.34 -15.37 31.26
N ALA A 523 23.24 -15.31 30.52
CA ALA A 523 23.29 -15.48 29.06
C ALA A 523 23.50 -14.12 28.37
N MET A 524 24.76 -13.68 28.38
CA MET A 524 25.23 -12.54 27.59
C MET A 524 25.18 -12.90 26.10
N ARG A 525 24.05 -12.58 25.46
CA ARG A 525 23.91 -12.22 24.05
C ARG A 525 22.59 -11.48 23.95
N ASP A 526 22.65 -10.18 23.72
CA ASP A 526 21.47 -9.41 23.32
C ASP A 526 20.76 -10.21 22.21
N PRO A 527 19.53 -10.69 22.42
CA PRO A 527 18.77 -11.25 21.31
C PRO A 527 18.73 -10.16 20.23
N PRO A 528 18.81 -10.50 18.93
CA PRO A 528 18.66 -9.50 17.90
C PRO A 528 17.37 -8.75 18.19
N VAL A 529 17.45 -7.43 18.35
CA VAL A 529 16.39 -6.48 18.75
C VAL A 529 15.07 -6.65 17.97
N PHE A 530 15.08 -7.44 16.90
CA PHE A 530 14.01 -7.66 15.96
C PHE A 530 13.11 -8.89 16.25
N ILE A 531 13.52 -9.85 17.08
CA ILE A 531 12.71 -11.06 17.37
C ILE A 531 12.25 -11.03 18.83
N PRO A 532 10.93 -10.89 19.11
CA PRO A 532 10.40 -10.91 20.47
C PRO A 532 10.72 -12.22 21.19
N ALA A 533 10.90 -12.15 22.51
CA ALA A 533 11.19 -13.33 23.32
C ALA A 533 10.06 -14.38 23.22
N PRO A 534 10.31 -15.69 23.44
CA PRO A 534 9.26 -16.71 23.43
C PRO A 534 8.03 -16.35 24.27
N VAL A 535 8.24 -15.80 25.46
CA VAL A 535 7.16 -15.37 26.36
C VAL A 535 6.37 -14.18 25.79
N GLU A 536 7.03 -13.25 25.10
CA GLU A 536 6.35 -12.12 24.44
C GLU A 536 5.50 -12.61 23.26
N ARG A 537 6.04 -13.52 22.43
CA ARG A 537 5.28 -14.15 21.33
C ARG A 537 4.08 -14.93 21.85
N TYR A 538 4.24 -15.68 22.94
CA TYR A 538 3.13 -16.36 23.60
C TYR A 538 2.03 -15.40 24.04
N ARG A 539 2.40 -14.23 24.61
CA ARG A 539 1.41 -13.20 24.96
C ARG A 539 0.73 -12.58 23.75
N GLN A 540 1.46 -12.34 22.66
CA GLN A 540 0.87 -11.88 21.39
C GLN A 540 -0.15 -12.89 20.82
N ILE A 541 -0.03 -14.16 21.17
CA ILE A 541 -0.98 -15.21 20.77
C ILE A 541 -2.17 -15.28 21.74
N LEU A 542 -1.91 -15.33 23.05
CA LEU A 542 -2.93 -15.55 24.07
C LEU A 542 -3.83 -14.33 24.29
N LEU A 543 -3.26 -13.13 24.39
CA LEU A 543 -4.00 -11.92 24.76
C LEU A 543 -5.15 -11.59 23.79
N PRO A 544 -4.97 -11.68 22.46
CA PRO A 544 -6.09 -11.45 21.53
C PRO A 544 -7.25 -12.44 21.71
N ALA A 545 -6.98 -13.71 22.06
CA ALA A 545 -8.02 -14.70 22.34
C ALA A 545 -8.80 -14.37 23.62
N LEU A 546 -8.09 -13.97 24.67
CA LEU A 546 -8.73 -13.53 25.92
C LEU A 546 -9.54 -12.24 25.71
N GLN A 547 -9.01 -11.28 24.95
CA GLN A 547 -9.71 -10.05 24.61
C GLN A 547 -11.00 -10.32 23.83
N LEU A 548 -10.95 -11.21 22.83
CA LEU A 548 -12.13 -11.63 22.08
C LEU A 548 -13.20 -12.23 23.01
N CYS A 549 -12.81 -13.13 23.93
CA CYS A 549 -13.73 -13.70 24.92
C CYS A 549 -14.39 -12.62 25.80
N GLN A 550 -13.60 -11.65 26.28
CA GLN A 550 -14.14 -10.54 27.08
C GLN A 550 -15.15 -9.69 26.31
N VAL A 551 -14.83 -9.37 25.05
CA VAL A 551 -15.71 -8.56 24.21
C VAL A 551 -17.00 -9.32 23.90
N ILE A 552 -16.94 -10.61 23.58
CA ILE A 552 -18.12 -11.47 23.37
C ILE A 552 -19.02 -11.48 24.61
N LEU A 553 -18.46 -11.65 25.82
CA LEU A 553 -19.24 -11.62 27.06
C LEU A 553 -19.91 -10.25 27.29
N THR A 554 -19.22 -9.17 26.93
CA THR A 554 -19.75 -7.80 27.13
C THR A 554 -20.86 -7.46 26.13
N SER A 555 -20.73 -7.89 24.87
CA SER A 555 -21.67 -7.54 23.80
C SER A 555 -22.89 -8.47 23.73
N SER A 556 -22.84 -9.65 24.34
CA SER A 556 -23.87 -10.69 24.20
C SER A 556 -24.95 -10.66 25.30
N MET A 557 -25.49 -9.49 25.67
CA MET A 557 -26.47 -9.40 26.77
C MET A 557 -27.67 -10.35 26.61
N ALA A 558 -28.26 -10.44 25.42
CA ALA A 558 -29.43 -11.30 25.18
C ALA A 558 -29.15 -12.82 25.21
N GLN A 559 -27.90 -13.24 24.99
CA GLN A 559 -27.49 -14.65 24.99
C GLN A 559 -26.31 -14.89 25.95
N HIS A 560 -26.27 -14.12 27.03
CA HIS A 560 -25.12 -14.08 27.93
C HIS A 560 -24.81 -15.46 28.51
N LEU A 561 -25.85 -16.23 28.88
CA LEU A 561 -25.67 -17.59 29.41
C LEU A 561 -24.99 -18.54 28.41
N GLN A 562 -25.34 -18.45 27.12
CA GLN A 562 -24.72 -19.27 26.09
C GLN A 562 -23.26 -18.84 25.85
N ALA A 563 -23.01 -17.53 25.78
CA ALA A 563 -21.68 -16.97 25.65
C ALA A 563 -20.77 -17.38 26.83
N ALA A 564 -21.27 -17.21 28.05
CA ALA A 564 -20.60 -17.61 29.28
C ALA A 564 -20.31 -19.11 29.31
N GLY A 565 -21.29 -19.96 28.94
CA GLY A 565 -21.08 -21.40 28.86
C GLY A 565 -19.95 -21.79 27.90
N GLN A 566 -19.91 -21.22 26.69
CA GLN A 566 -18.83 -21.49 25.73
C GLN A 566 -17.48 -20.96 26.23
N VAL A 567 -17.41 -19.74 26.77
CA VAL A 567 -16.16 -19.16 27.27
C VAL A 567 -15.63 -19.92 28.47
N LEU A 568 -16.49 -20.38 29.38
CA LEU A 568 -16.09 -21.25 30.48
C LEU A 568 -15.55 -22.59 29.98
N GLN A 569 -16.13 -23.15 28.90
CA GLN A 569 -15.60 -24.37 28.29
C GLN A 569 -14.19 -24.15 27.71
N PHE A 570 -13.92 -22.99 27.09
CA PHE A 570 -12.57 -22.61 26.69
C PHE A 570 -11.62 -22.56 27.89
N LEU A 571 -12.03 -21.93 29.00
CA LEU A 571 -11.20 -21.88 30.21
C LEU A 571 -10.97 -23.27 30.83
N ILE A 572 -11.95 -24.17 30.78
CA ILE A 572 -11.81 -25.54 31.26
C ILE A 572 -10.85 -26.33 30.38
N SER A 573 -10.90 -26.13 29.06
CA SER A 573 -10.06 -26.86 28.10
C SER A 573 -8.57 -26.55 28.29
N HIS A 574 -8.23 -25.34 28.75
CA HIS A 574 -6.85 -24.89 29.04
C HIS A 574 -6.60 -24.68 30.54
N SER A 575 -7.23 -25.52 31.39
CA SER A 575 -7.28 -25.29 32.84
C SER A 575 -5.91 -25.24 33.53
N ASP A 576 -4.95 -26.06 33.11
CA ASP A 576 -3.59 -26.09 33.68
C ASP A 576 -2.86 -24.76 33.43
N THR A 577 -2.92 -24.27 32.19
CA THR A 577 -2.37 -22.97 31.79
C THR A 577 -2.99 -21.82 32.57
N ILE A 578 -4.32 -21.83 32.71
CA ILE A 578 -5.05 -20.79 33.45
C ILE A 578 -4.69 -20.82 34.93
N GLN A 579 -4.58 -22.01 35.54
CA GLN A 579 -4.10 -22.15 36.91
C GLN A 579 -2.67 -21.61 37.07
N ALA A 580 -1.79 -21.87 36.10
CA ALA A 580 -0.43 -21.34 36.11
C ALA A 580 -0.40 -19.81 36.03
N ILE A 581 -1.25 -19.18 35.20
CA ILE A 581 -1.37 -17.71 35.14
C ILE A 581 -1.88 -17.16 36.47
N LEU A 582 -2.94 -17.74 37.05
CA LEU A 582 -3.54 -17.26 38.28
C LEU A 582 -2.64 -17.44 39.52
N ARG A 583 -1.74 -18.42 39.50
CA ARG A 583 -0.76 -18.67 40.57
C ARG A 583 0.59 -17.99 40.32
N CYS A 584 0.76 -17.29 39.20
CA CYS A 584 2.01 -16.65 38.85
C CYS A 584 2.40 -15.60 39.90
N GLN A 585 3.63 -15.70 40.42
CA GLN A 585 4.18 -14.76 41.40
C GLN A 585 5.06 -13.68 40.75
N ASP A 586 5.31 -13.76 39.45
CA ASP A 586 6.06 -12.76 38.70
C ASP A 586 5.24 -11.47 38.51
N VAL A 587 5.85 -10.32 38.81
CA VAL A 587 5.21 -9.00 38.80
C VAL A 587 5.59 -8.21 37.54
N SER A 588 5.89 -8.89 36.43
CA SER A 588 6.10 -8.22 35.14
C SER A 588 4.79 -7.66 34.59
N ALA A 589 4.87 -6.55 33.83
CA ALA A 589 3.70 -5.91 33.22
C ALA A 589 2.88 -6.88 32.35
N GLY A 590 3.55 -7.79 31.63
CA GLY A 590 2.91 -8.82 30.83
C GLY A 590 2.15 -9.86 31.67
N SER A 591 2.74 -10.34 32.77
CA SER A 591 2.08 -11.29 33.68
C SER A 591 0.85 -10.66 34.37
N LEU A 592 0.93 -9.36 34.71
CA LEU A 592 -0.22 -8.61 35.24
C LEU A 592 -1.32 -8.41 34.20
N GLN A 593 -0.97 -8.21 32.94
CA GLN A 593 -1.94 -8.09 31.85
C GLN A 593 -2.70 -9.41 31.62
N GLU A 594 -2.00 -10.54 31.60
CA GLU A 594 -2.62 -11.88 31.52
C GLU A 594 -3.62 -12.09 32.68
N LEU A 595 -3.21 -11.77 33.91
CA LEU A 595 -4.03 -11.93 35.11
C LEU A 595 -5.25 -11.00 35.09
N ALA A 596 -5.08 -9.73 34.70
CA ALA A 596 -6.17 -8.78 34.54
C ALA A 596 -7.19 -9.26 33.48
N SER A 597 -6.70 -9.80 32.36
CA SER A 597 -7.57 -10.34 31.31
C SER A 597 -8.37 -11.56 31.80
N LEU A 598 -7.74 -12.53 32.45
CA LEU A 598 -8.45 -13.72 32.96
C LEU A 598 -9.43 -13.41 34.07
N THR A 599 -9.03 -12.61 35.06
CA THR A 599 -9.93 -12.22 36.16
C THR A 599 -11.13 -11.43 35.64
N GLY A 600 -10.91 -10.56 34.63
CA GLY A 600 -11.98 -9.87 33.92
C GLY A 600 -12.97 -10.82 33.21
N ILE A 601 -12.49 -11.90 32.58
CA ILE A 601 -13.35 -12.91 31.95
C ILE A 601 -14.17 -13.65 33.01
N ILE A 602 -13.52 -14.15 34.07
CA ILE A 602 -14.19 -14.90 35.14
C ILE A 602 -15.27 -14.04 35.80
N SER A 603 -14.96 -12.78 36.10
CA SER A 603 -15.91 -11.84 36.68
C SER A 603 -17.13 -11.60 35.77
N LYS A 604 -16.92 -11.45 34.45
CA LYS A 604 -18.00 -11.20 33.50
C LYS A 604 -18.86 -12.45 33.27
N ALA A 605 -18.24 -13.63 33.17
CA ALA A 605 -18.94 -14.88 32.99
C ALA A 605 -19.84 -15.24 34.19
N ALA A 606 -19.49 -14.76 35.39
CA ALA A 606 -20.26 -14.96 36.61
C ALA A 606 -21.49 -14.02 36.77
N LEU A 607 -21.61 -12.98 35.92
CA LEU A 607 -22.76 -12.07 35.99
C LEU A 607 -24.04 -12.80 35.55
N PRO A 608 -25.15 -12.72 36.32
CA PRO A 608 -26.45 -13.09 35.80
C PRO A 608 -26.78 -12.14 34.64
N GLY A 609 -27.08 -12.73 33.47
CA GLY A 609 -27.32 -12.00 32.23
C GLY A 609 -28.45 -10.99 32.30
#